data_AF-A0A8S7CWW3-F1
#
_entry.id   AF-A0A8S7CWW3-F1
#
_cell.length_a   1.000
_cell.length_b   1.000
_cell.length_c   1.000
_cell.angle_alpha   90.00
_cell.angle_beta   90.00
_cell.angle_gamma   90.00
#
_symmetry.space_group_name_H-M   'P 1'
#
loop_
_entity.id
_entity.type
_entity.pdbx_description
1 polymer ?
#
loop_
_entity_poly.entity_id
_entity_poly.type
_entity_poly.pdbx_seq_one_letter_code
_entity_poly.pdbx_strand_id
1 'polypeptide(L)'
;MKQMSLIEMDGFLKGKCIPSDLKVNETNAEYLVRKFGELESKLETALRECRSAGITIDNLEAKCAKMAAENTSLKQSEKEFNDFCREEFSEWEDDVTETPATDAFLAEVRAQGVEMAMEHMQSSGSLTFGDCYISLNEFAAELRKGGNQ
;
A
#
# COMPACT_ATOMS: atom_id res chain seq x y z
N MET A 1 -1.81 -0.63 27.67
CA MET A 1 -0.84 -0.08 28.64
C MET A 1 -0.76 1.41 28.39
N LYS A 2 -1.00 2.24 29.40
CA LYS A 2 -0.79 3.68 29.27
C LYS A 2 0.73 3.91 29.14
N GLN A 3 1.17 4.59 28.09
CA GLN A 3 2.57 4.96 27.94
C GLN A 3 2.91 6.04 28.96
N MET A 4 4.03 5.88 29.65
CA MET A 4 4.52 6.85 30.62
C MET A 4 4.93 8.13 29.89
N SER A 5 4.47 9.29 30.36
CA SER A 5 4.94 10.58 29.86
C SER A 5 6.40 10.81 30.23
N LEU A 6 7.07 11.73 29.53
CA LEU A 6 8.47 12.09 29.83
C LEU A 6 8.64 12.58 31.29
N ILE A 7 7.65 13.29 31.83
CA ILE A 7 7.68 13.81 33.21
C ILE A 7 7.54 12.66 34.22
N GLU A 8 6.65 11.70 33.97
CA GLU A 8 6.49 10.52 34.81
C GLU A 8 7.75 9.62 34.75
N MET A 9 8.37 9.49 33.58
CA MET A 9 9.61 8.72 33.43
C MET A 9 10.78 9.38 34.17
N ASP A 10 10.95 10.70 34.06
CA ASP A 10 11.96 11.43 34.82
C ASP A 10 11.75 11.30 36.33
N GLY A 11 10.49 11.39 36.77
CA GLY A 11 10.11 11.17 38.16
C GLY A 11 10.48 9.75 38.64
N PHE A 12 10.23 8.73 37.82
CA PHE A 12 10.53 7.33 38.16
C PHE A 12 12.02 7.09 38.27
N LEU A 13 12.78 7.57 37.29
CA LEU A 13 14.25 7.42 37.24
C LEU A 13 14.93 8.16 38.40
N LYS A 14 14.34 9.26 38.89
CA LYS A 14 14.82 10.00 40.08
C LYS A 14 14.29 9.47 41.41
N GLY A 15 13.46 8.42 41.40
CA GLY A 15 12.85 7.85 42.61
C GLY A 15 11.77 8.73 43.25
N LYS A 16 11.23 9.70 42.51
CA LYS A 16 10.18 10.63 42.97
C LYS A 16 8.76 10.13 42.70
N CYS A 17 8.58 9.15 41.81
CA CYS A 17 7.29 8.51 41.57
C CYS A 17 7.43 7.01 41.33
N ILE A 18 6.33 6.28 41.56
CA ILE A 18 6.26 4.83 41.42
C ILE A 18 5.28 4.51 40.27
N PRO A 19 5.66 3.67 39.29
CA PRO A 19 4.76 3.26 38.23
C PRO A 19 3.57 2.50 38.79
N SER A 20 2.36 2.77 38.28
CA SER A 20 1.13 2.15 38.78
C SER A 20 1.07 0.63 38.57
N ASP A 21 1.89 0.10 37.66
CA ASP A 21 1.97 -1.32 37.30
C ASP A 21 3.28 -1.98 37.77
N LEU A 22 3.97 -1.38 38.75
CA LEU A 22 5.08 -2.01 39.47
C LEU A 22 4.54 -3.13 40.35
N LYS A 23 5.14 -4.33 40.25
CA LYS A 23 4.70 -5.49 41.03
C LYS A 23 5.27 -5.45 42.45
N VAL A 24 4.59 -6.12 43.39
CA VAL A 24 5.09 -6.31 44.75
C VAL A 24 6.41 -7.10 44.68
N ASN A 25 7.44 -6.62 45.38
CA ASN A 25 8.80 -7.17 45.38
C ASN A 25 9.55 -7.08 44.03
N GLU A 26 9.08 -6.26 43.09
CA GLU A 26 9.82 -5.95 41.85
C GLU A 26 10.69 -4.71 42.07
N THR A 27 11.99 -4.83 41.80
CA THR A 27 12.93 -3.71 41.79
C THR A 27 12.72 -2.84 40.55
N ASN A 28 13.18 -1.59 40.59
CA ASN A 28 13.11 -0.70 39.42
C ASN A 28 13.85 -1.27 38.19
N ALA A 29 14.95 -2.00 38.41
CA ALA A 29 15.70 -2.65 37.34
C ALA A 29 14.89 -3.79 36.72
N GLU A 30 14.29 -4.66 37.54
CA GLU A 30 13.41 -5.74 37.06
C GLU A 30 12.19 -5.19 36.32
N TYR A 31 11.59 -4.10 36.81
CA TYR A 31 10.51 -3.40 36.13
C TYR A 31 10.92 -2.95 34.72
N LEU A 32 12.05 -2.27 34.61
CA LEU A 32 12.56 -1.77 33.33
C LEU A 32 12.87 -2.92 32.37
N VAL A 33 13.55 -3.96 32.83
CA VAL A 33 13.85 -5.16 32.02
C VAL A 33 12.56 -5.80 31.51
N ARG A 34 11.55 -5.95 32.37
CA ARG A 34 10.24 -6.45 31.96
C ARG A 34 9.58 -5.54 30.92
N LYS A 35 9.63 -4.22 31.08
CA LYS A 35 9.05 -3.27 30.12
C LYS A 35 9.76 -3.26 28.78
N PHE A 36 11.08 -3.35 28.77
CA PHE A 36 11.83 -3.48 27.52
C PHE A 36 11.51 -4.82 26.84
N GLY A 37 11.45 -5.93 27.57
CA GLY A 37 11.04 -7.22 27.00
C GLY A 37 9.59 -7.22 26.45
N GLU A 38 8.65 -6.57 27.14
CA GLU A 38 7.29 -6.37 26.63
C GLU A 38 7.26 -5.53 25.34
N LEU A 39 8.12 -4.53 25.21
CA LEU A 39 8.24 -3.71 23.99
C LEU A 39 8.92 -4.47 22.85
N GLU A 40 10.01 -5.19 23.13
CA GLU A 40 10.70 -6.06 22.17
C GLU A 40 9.76 -7.14 21.62
N SER A 41 8.98 -7.79 22.50
CA SER A 41 8.00 -8.78 22.07
C SER A 41 6.92 -8.17 21.16
N LYS A 42 6.41 -6.97 21.49
CA LYS A 42 5.44 -6.27 20.64
C LYS A 42 6.04 -5.85 19.30
N LEU A 43 7.29 -5.40 19.30
CA LEU A 43 8.01 -5.04 18.09
C LEU A 43 8.19 -6.26 17.19
N GLU A 44 8.61 -7.41 17.73
CA GLU A 44 8.76 -8.64 16.95
C GLU A 44 7.42 -9.12 16.37
N THR A 45 6.32 -9.04 17.14
CA THR A 45 4.98 -9.34 16.64
C THR A 45 4.59 -8.41 15.49
N ALA A 46 4.76 -7.09 15.65
CA ALA A 46 4.44 -6.11 14.62
C ALA A 46 5.28 -6.32 13.34
N LEU A 47 6.57 -6.63 13.47
CA LEU A 47 7.43 -6.94 12.34
C LEU A 47 7.00 -8.23 11.63
N ARG A 48 6.59 -9.25 12.37
CA ARG A 48 6.07 -10.49 11.79
C ARG A 48 4.77 -10.25 11.01
N GLU A 49 3.86 -9.48 11.58
CA GLU A 49 2.60 -9.09 10.93
C GLU A 49 2.88 -8.29 9.65
N CYS A 50 3.78 -7.32 9.70
CA CYS A 50 4.20 -6.53 8.54
C CYS A 50 4.78 -7.42 7.43
N ARG A 51 5.65 -8.38 7.77
CA ARG A 51 6.19 -9.36 6.79
C ARG A 51 5.07 -10.20 6.16
N SER A 52 4.12 -10.66 6.96
CA SER A 52 2.99 -11.47 6.47
C SER A 52 2.02 -10.67 5.58
N ALA A 53 1.80 -9.40 5.90
CA ALA A 53 1.02 -8.49 5.08
C ALA A 53 1.71 -8.23 3.73
N GLY A 54 3.03 -8.01 3.73
CA GLY A 54 3.83 -7.87 2.51
C GLY A 54 3.67 -9.06 1.55
N ILE A 55 3.83 -10.29 2.07
CA ILE A 55 3.62 -11.51 1.26
C ILE A 55 2.20 -11.58 0.69
N THR A 56 1.20 -11.13 1.45
CA THR A 56 -0.20 -11.15 1.01
C THR A 56 -0.44 -10.11 -0.08
N ILE A 57 0.15 -8.92 0.05
CA ILE A 57 0.11 -7.86 -0.97
C ILE A 57 0.75 -8.38 -2.27
N ASP A 58 1.97 -8.91 -2.22
CA ASP A 58 2.67 -9.46 -3.41
C ASP A 58 1.80 -10.51 -4.13
N ASN A 59 1.15 -11.38 -3.37
CA ASN A 59 0.26 -12.41 -3.92
C ASN A 59 -1.01 -11.82 -4.55
N LEU A 60 -1.60 -10.78 -3.96
CA LEU A 60 -2.76 -10.10 -4.51
C LEU A 60 -2.40 -9.31 -5.77
N GLU A 61 -1.27 -8.60 -5.77
CA GLU A 61 -0.75 -7.89 -6.95
C GLU A 61 -0.52 -8.85 -8.12
N ALA A 62 0.10 -10.01 -7.88
CA ALA A 62 0.29 -11.04 -8.90
C ALA A 62 -1.05 -11.55 -9.48
N LYS A 63 -2.08 -11.74 -8.64
CA LYS A 63 -3.43 -12.14 -9.08
C LYS A 63 -4.11 -11.04 -9.89
N CYS A 64 -4.02 -9.80 -9.44
CA CYS A 64 -4.55 -8.63 -10.15
C CYS A 64 -3.89 -8.47 -11.53
N ALA A 65 -2.58 -8.63 -11.63
CA ALA A 65 -1.85 -8.59 -12.90
C ALA A 65 -2.32 -9.70 -13.86
N LYS A 66 -2.53 -10.92 -13.35
CA LYS A 66 -3.05 -12.04 -14.16
C LYS A 66 -4.47 -11.79 -14.66
N MET A 67 -5.36 -11.30 -13.80
CA MET A 67 -6.74 -10.96 -14.17
C MET A 67 -6.80 -9.82 -15.18
N ALA A 68 -5.92 -8.82 -15.06
CA ALA A 68 -5.81 -7.74 -16.03
C ALA A 68 -5.39 -8.25 -17.42
N ALA A 69 -4.41 -9.16 -17.45
CA ALA A 69 -3.97 -9.78 -18.70
C ALA A 69 -5.07 -10.64 -19.33
N GLU A 70 -5.79 -11.43 -18.53
CA GLU A 70 -6.93 -12.23 -18.98
C GLU A 70 -8.06 -11.36 -19.54
N ASN A 71 -8.43 -10.27 -18.85
CA ASN A 71 -9.42 -9.31 -19.33
C ASN A 71 -8.99 -8.63 -20.65
N THR A 72 -7.70 -8.31 -20.81
CA THR A 72 -7.19 -7.76 -22.07
C THR A 72 -7.33 -8.77 -23.20
N SER A 73 -7.03 -10.05 -22.95
CA SER A 73 -7.20 -11.13 -23.92
C SER A 73 -8.66 -11.38 -24.27
N LEU A 74 -9.58 -11.28 -23.31
CA LEU A 74 -11.02 -11.43 -23.53
C LEU A 74 -11.56 -10.30 -24.38
N LYS A 75 -11.23 -9.03 -24.05
CA LYS A 75 -11.59 -7.86 -24.87
C LYS A 75 -11.08 -8.00 -26.31
N GLN A 76 -9.87 -8.50 -26.49
CA GLN A 76 -9.30 -8.74 -27.82
C GLN A 76 -10.06 -9.85 -28.57
N SER A 77 -10.38 -10.96 -27.91
CA SER A 77 -11.14 -12.06 -28.50
C SER A 77 -12.56 -11.65 -28.89
N GLU A 78 -13.22 -10.81 -28.07
CA GLU A 78 -14.55 -10.26 -28.37
C GLU A 78 -14.52 -9.35 -29.59
N LYS A 79 -13.48 -8.51 -29.69
CA LYS A 79 -13.25 -7.68 -30.88
C LYS A 79 -13.05 -8.52 -32.14
N GLU A 80 -12.20 -9.55 -32.08
CA GLU A 80 -11.96 -10.46 -33.22
C GLU A 80 -13.23 -11.20 -33.64
N PHE A 81 -14.07 -11.59 -32.67
CA PHE A 81 -15.36 -12.21 -32.94
C PHE A 81 -16.34 -11.23 -33.63
N ASN A 82 -16.43 -9.99 -33.15
CA ASN A 82 -17.25 -8.96 -33.78
C ASN A 82 -16.78 -8.64 -35.21
N ASP A 83 -15.46 -8.55 -35.43
CA ASP A 83 -14.90 -8.34 -36.77
C ASP A 83 -15.27 -9.48 -37.73
N PHE A 84 -15.16 -10.74 -37.28
CA PHE A 84 -15.61 -11.91 -38.05
C PHE A 84 -17.11 -11.87 -38.35
N CYS A 85 -17.95 -11.57 -37.36
CA CYS A 85 -19.39 -11.52 -37.54
C CYS A 85 -19.83 -10.39 -38.47
N ARG A 86 -19.12 -9.25 -38.47
CA ARG A 86 -19.37 -8.14 -39.41
C ARG A 86 -19.08 -8.53 -40.86
N GLU A 87 -18.04 -9.33 -41.09
CA GLU A 87 -17.69 -9.82 -42.43
C GLU A 87 -18.74 -10.82 -42.96
N GLU A 88 -19.24 -11.71 -42.10
CA GLU A 88 -20.20 -12.76 -42.50
C GLU A 88 -21.67 -12.30 -42.48
N PHE A 89 -22.02 -11.33 -41.63
CA PHE A 89 -23.37 -10.85 -41.42
C PHE A 89 -23.43 -9.32 -41.47
N SER A 90 -23.97 -8.77 -42.56
CA SER A 90 -24.03 -7.32 -42.80
C SER A 90 -24.88 -6.51 -41.81
N GLU A 91 -25.72 -7.17 -40.99
CA GLU A 91 -26.55 -6.56 -39.96
C GLU A 91 -26.02 -6.81 -38.54
N TRP A 92 -24.76 -7.26 -38.39
CA TRP A 92 -24.15 -7.45 -37.08
C TRP A 92 -24.03 -6.12 -36.30
N GLU A 93 -24.46 -6.14 -35.05
CA GLU A 93 -24.26 -5.06 -34.08
C GLU A 93 -23.20 -5.52 -33.07
N ASP A 94 -22.17 -4.71 -32.88
CA ASP A 94 -21.10 -5.05 -31.96
C ASP A 94 -21.65 -5.10 -30.53
N ASP A 95 -21.44 -6.23 -29.85
CA ASP A 95 -21.57 -6.32 -28.41
C ASP A 95 -20.15 -6.29 -27.83
N VAL A 96 -19.84 -5.25 -27.05
CA VAL A 96 -18.55 -5.10 -26.38
C VAL A 96 -18.80 -5.00 -24.89
N THR A 97 -18.26 -5.95 -24.15
CA THR A 97 -18.36 -5.99 -22.69
C THR A 97 -17.45 -4.92 -22.08
N GLU A 98 -18.03 -3.75 -21.79
CA GLU A 98 -17.32 -2.73 -21.03
C GLU A 98 -17.00 -3.23 -19.61
N THR A 99 -15.79 -2.93 -19.12
CA THR A 99 -15.38 -3.28 -17.73
C THR A 99 -14.87 -2.04 -16.99
N PRO A 100 -15.73 -1.04 -16.72
CA PRO A 100 -15.31 0.24 -16.15
C PRO A 100 -14.59 0.11 -14.80
N ALA A 101 -14.97 -0.88 -13.98
CA ALA A 101 -14.32 -1.16 -12.70
C ALA A 101 -12.88 -1.65 -12.86
N THR A 102 -12.61 -2.49 -13.86
CA THR A 102 -11.25 -2.97 -14.18
C THR A 102 -10.41 -1.84 -14.74
N ASP A 103 -10.97 -1.03 -15.63
CA ASP A 103 -10.24 0.08 -16.25
C ASP A 103 -9.88 1.15 -15.20
N ALA A 104 -10.81 1.47 -14.29
CA ALA A 104 -10.54 2.34 -13.14
C ALA A 104 -9.50 1.75 -12.17
N PHE A 105 -9.54 0.44 -11.91
CA PHE A 105 -8.53 -0.24 -11.09
C PHE A 105 -7.14 -0.17 -11.74
N LEU A 106 -7.03 -0.41 -13.05
CA LEU A 106 -5.76 -0.32 -13.76
C LEU A 106 -5.20 1.11 -13.80
N ALA A 107 -6.08 2.10 -13.96
CA ALA A 107 -5.73 3.51 -13.82
C ALA A 107 -5.15 3.84 -12.44
N GLU A 108 -5.77 3.34 -11.36
CA GLU A 108 -5.29 3.54 -9.99
C GLU A 108 -3.94 2.84 -9.76
N VAL A 109 -3.76 1.60 -10.21
CA VAL A 109 -2.47 0.87 -10.07
C VAL A 109 -1.35 1.61 -10.81
N ARG A 110 -1.62 2.16 -12.00
CA ARG A 110 -0.63 2.98 -12.72
C ARG A 110 -0.29 4.26 -11.95
N ALA A 111 -1.29 4.94 -11.39
CA ALA A 111 -1.07 6.14 -10.58
C ALA A 111 -0.22 5.84 -9.33
N GLN A 112 -0.49 4.73 -8.64
CA GLN A 112 0.30 4.27 -7.49
C GLN A 112 1.74 3.93 -7.89
N GLY A 113 1.96 3.33 -9.08
CA GLY A 113 3.29 3.10 -9.62
C GLY A 113 4.10 4.39 -9.81
N VAL A 114 3.45 5.46 -10.28
CA VAL A 114 4.06 6.79 -10.41
C VAL A 114 4.38 7.39 -9.04
N GLU A 115 3.49 7.23 -8.07
CA GLU A 115 3.70 7.69 -6.68
C GLU A 115 4.88 6.99 -6.00
N MET A 116 4.98 5.67 -6.12
CA MET A 116 6.14 4.92 -5.60
C MET A 116 7.46 5.37 -6.25
N ALA A 117 7.46 5.63 -7.56
CA ALA A 117 8.63 6.14 -8.26
C ALA A 117 9.03 7.53 -7.74
N MET A 118 8.06 8.41 -7.48
CA MET A 118 8.29 9.73 -6.88
C MET A 118 8.91 9.64 -5.48
N GLU A 119 8.38 8.78 -4.61
CA GLU A 119 8.91 8.56 -3.25
C GLU A 119 10.35 8.03 -3.29
N HIS A 120 10.65 7.10 -4.20
CA HIS A 120 12.01 6.60 -4.41
C HIS A 120 12.95 7.73 -4.88
N MET A 121 12.51 8.58 -5.81
CA MET A 121 13.30 9.75 -6.23
C MET A 121 13.55 10.74 -5.10
N GLN A 122 12.54 11.01 -4.26
CA GLN A 122 12.67 11.94 -3.13
C GLN A 122 13.64 11.40 -2.07
N SER A 123 13.55 10.12 -1.72
CA SER A 123 14.44 9.48 -0.74
C SER A 123 15.89 9.38 -1.20
N SER A 124 16.15 9.37 -2.52
CA SER A 124 17.51 9.39 -3.08
C SER A 124 18.26 10.73 -2.91
N GLY A 125 17.61 11.76 -2.35
CA GLY A 125 18.21 13.09 -2.14
C GLY A 125 18.23 13.96 -3.39
N SER A 126 17.53 13.54 -4.46
CA SER A 126 17.38 14.31 -5.69
C SER A 126 16.40 15.47 -5.50
N LEU A 127 16.86 16.54 -4.83
CA LEU A 127 16.11 17.77 -4.58
C LEU A 127 15.99 18.68 -5.82
N THR A 128 16.58 18.31 -6.95
CA THR A 128 16.67 19.15 -8.17
C THR A 128 15.45 19.05 -9.09
N PHE A 129 14.40 18.34 -8.67
CA PHE A 129 13.29 17.95 -9.54
C PHE A 129 11.92 18.42 -9.02
N GLY A 130 11.84 19.58 -8.35
CA GLY A 130 10.57 20.14 -7.85
C GLY A 130 9.47 20.20 -8.92
N ASP A 131 9.82 20.62 -10.14
CA ASP A 131 8.88 20.65 -11.27
C ASP A 131 8.48 19.23 -11.74
N CYS A 132 9.40 18.26 -11.72
CA CYS A 132 9.05 16.89 -12.05
C CYS A 132 8.20 16.21 -10.97
N TYR A 133 8.34 16.60 -9.70
CA TYR A 133 7.45 16.12 -8.64
C TYR A 133 6.01 16.62 -8.88
N ILE A 134 5.85 17.89 -9.25
CA ILE A 134 4.55 18.45 -9.62
C ILE A 134 3.98 17.73 -10.85
N SER A 135 4.76 17.58 -11.92
CA SER A 135 4.31 16.92 -13.16
C SER A 135 3.97 15.45 -12.97
N LEU A 136 4.73 14.69 -12.17
CA LEU A 136 4.43 13.28 -11.90
C LEU A 136 3.17 13.14 -11.03
N ASN A 137 2.93 14.06 -10.11
CA ASN A 137 1.72 14.08 -9.29
C ASN A 137 0.49 14.44 -10.14
N GLU A 138 0.62 15.41 -11.05
CA GLU A 138 -0.42 15.73 -12.05
C GLU A 138 -0.71 14.53 -12.96
N PHE A 139 0.34 13.86 -13.46
CA PHE A 139 0.20 12.67 -14.29
C PHE A 139 -0.50 11.52 -13.56
N ALA A 140 -0.16 11.26 -12.29
CA ALA A 140 -0.87 10.28 -11.47
C ALA A 140 -2.36 10.63 -11.30
N ALA A 141 -2.69 11.91 -11.13
CA ALA A 141 -4.08 12.38 -11.06
C ALA A 141 -4.82 12.27 -12.40
N GLU A 142 -4.14 12.45 -13.53
CA GLU A 142 -4.70 12.24 -14.87
C GLU A 142 -4.99 10.77 -15.14
N LEU A 143 -4.09 9.87 -14.77
CA LEU A 143 -4.28 8.43 -14.89
C LEU A 143 -5.58 7.98 -14.21
N ARG A 144 -5.88 8.48 -13.00
CA ARG A 144 -7.13 8.20 -12.26
C ARG A 144 -8.40 8.71 -12.93
N LYS A 145 -8.30 9.76 -13.75
CA LYS A 145 -9.43 10.30 -14.52
C LYS A 145 -9.64 9.56 -15.84
N GLY A 146 -8.82 8.55 -16.15
CA GLY A 146 -8.80 7.88 -17.45
C GLY A 146 -8.10 8.71 -18.54
N GLY A 147 -7.34 9.75 -18.18
CA GLY A 147 -6.65 10.60 -19.14
C GLY A 147 -5.53 9.85 -19.88
N ASN A 148 -5.54 9.94 -21.22
CA ASN A 148 -4.63 9.29 -22.18
C ASN A 148 -4.85 7.78 -22.49
N GLN A 149 -6.07 7.26 -22.36
CA GLN A 149 -6.45 6.01 -23.05
C GLN A 149 -7.28 6.28 -24.31
#